data_AF-X6CHG7-F1
#
_entry.id   AF-X6CHG7-F1
#
_cell.length_a   1.000
_cell.length_b   1.000
_cell.length_c   1.000
_cell.angle_alpha   90.00
_cell.angle_beta   90.00
_cell.angle_gamma   90.00
#
_symmetry.space_group_name_H-M   'P 1'
#
loop_
_entity.id
_entity.type
_entity.pdbx_description
1 polymer ?
#
loop_
_entity_poly.entity_id
_entity_poly.type
_entity_poly.pdbx_seq_one_letter_code
_entity_poly.pdbx_strand_id
1 'polypeptide(L)'
;MPTVATVVTVVAALYFGREVFLPIAIALLLTFALAPVVSALRRIGIPRLAAVISSVLGTFSALALFSFVVVTQVGELAQNVSLYQANILTKVRSLKETGVGGGIIARLTGVIERVGQEINKQPSQPAASQPQREPVPVEIVSRERPLEILQKLIAPLISPLASAGLIIVVVIFMLLEREDLRDRFIRLVGYGDLHRTTEALQDAGKRLGRYLLMQLVVNILYAVPISIGLWVLGIPNALLWGLLALALRFVPYIGPIIGALLPLFLALAVAPGWSLVLWTAALFVIMEIITGNVIEPWLYGSRTGLSPLAVIVAAIFWTWLWGPLGLVLSTPLTVCLVVLGRHVAQFEFLDVLFGNEPVLEPHARLYQRLLAGDPDEATDHAEEILEEQYLFEFYGKVAVPALLLGEQDRVRGVMDDHQLRQLAASAQILVANLDDSAQEEAEEDDLAAGDASGSDKEKAIDAEVGQDIDLPDGTGLAVVCAGGRGELDDAAAAMLGQVLLTQGAVTSKASFAELLPASIRRLQLDGLNTVVIGFLNRNSVKHARFMVRRIKRINPAIRVGVVFWGGNGEDHGETTGKLANAINADFVALDMVSAVTGALSRDLPVALSTVAKRRVRRKSPARRKETLVSAK
;
A
#
# COMPACT_ATOMS: atom_id res chain seq x y z
N MET A 1 25.31 -12.03 20.51
CA MET A 1 26.09 -10.78 20.73
C MET A 1 26.61 -10.05 19.46
N PRO A 2 26.41 -10.48 18.20
CA PRO A 2 26.92 -9.69 17.06
C PRO A 2 25.96 -8.63 16.52
N THR A 3 24.64 -8.87 16.41
CA THR A 3 23.72 -7.99 15.65
C THR A 3 23.56 -6.60 16.25
N VAL A 4 23.31 -6.49 17.57
CA VAL A 4 23.17 -5.19 18.26
C VAL A 4 24.48 -4.39 18.19
N ALA A 5 25.61 -5.04 18.39
CA ALA A 5 26.92 -4.39 18.29
C ALA A 5 27.19 -3.89 16.86
N THR A 6 26.84 -4.67 15.83
CA THR A 6 26.95 -4.25 14.43
C THR A 6 26.06 -3.05 14.15
N VAL A 7 24.79 -3.06 14.59
CA VAL A 7 23.87 -1.93 14.41
C VAL A 7 24.41 -0.67 15.07
N VAL A 8 24.88 -0.75 16.32
CA VAL A 8 25.47 0.39 17.03
C VAL A 8 26.71 0.92 16.31
N THR A 9 27.56 0.02 15.79
CA THR A 9 28.77 0.41 15.05
C THR A 9 28.42 1.10 13.73
N VAL A 10 27.43 0.60 12.99
CA VAL A 10 26.94 1.22 11.75
C VAL A 10 26.36 2.60 12.04
N VAL A 11 25.51 2.73 13.06
CA VAL A 11 24.92 4.02 13.44
C VAL A 11 26.01 5.02 13.87
N ALA A 12 26.99 4.58 14.66
CA ALA A 12 28.13 5.43 15.03
C ALA A 12 28.93 5.87 13.80
N ALA A 13 29.21 4.97 12.85
CA ALA A 13 29.90 5.29 11.61
C ALA A 13 29.12 6.31 10.76
N LEU A 14 27.79 6.18 10.67
CA LEU A 14 26.94 7.14 9.96
C LEU A 14 26.88 8.50 10.64
N TYR A 15 26.93 8.54 11.97
CA TYR A 15 26.94 9.77 12.76
C TYR A 15 28.26 10.53 12.59
N PHE A 16 29.39 9.86 12.80
CA PHE A 16 30.72 10.47 12.68
C PHE A 16 31.09 10.77 11.21
N GLY A 17 30.66 9.93 10.27
CA GLY A 17 30.90 10.09 8.84
C GLY A 17 29.92 11.03 8.13
N ARG A 18 29.09 11.79 8.84
CA ARG A 18 28.03 12.63 8.26
C ARG A 18 28.52 13.58 7.16
N GLU A 19 29.73 14.11 7.25
CA GLU A 19 30.29 15.02 6.22
C GLU A 19 30.49 14.34 4.88
N VAL A 20 30.66 13.02 4.86
CA VAL A 20 30.82 12.20 3.65
C VAL A 20 29.49 11.57 3.24
N PHE A 21 28.76 10.98 4.20
CA PHE A 21 27.52 10.24 3.91
C PHE A 21 26.36 11.16 3.52
N LEU A 22 26.27 12.36 4.07
CA LEU A 22 25.15 13.26 3.81
C LEU A 22 25.12 13.75 2.35
N PRO A 23 26.22 14.25 1.75
CA PRO A 23 26.25 14.57 0.32
C PRO A 23 25.90 13.37 -0.57
N ILE A 24 26.37 12.17 -0.22
CA ILE A 24 26.07 10.93 -0.96
C ILE A 24 24.59 10.57 -0.85
N ALA A 25 23.99 10.69 0.33
CA ALA A 25 22.57 10.41 0.56
C ALA A 25 21.67 11.40 -0.21
N ILE A 26 22.00 12.69 -0.18
CA ILE A 26 21.31 13.71 -1.00
C ILE A 26 21.48 13.39 -2.49
N ALA A 27 22.71 13.06 -2.92
CA ALA A 27 22.97 12.75 -4.31
C ALA A 27 22.18 11.52 -4.78
N LEU A 28 22.16 10.45 -3.97
CA LEU A 28 21.37 9.25 -4.24
C LEU A 28 19.88 9.59 -4.39
N LEU A 29 19.34 10.41 -3.48
CA LEU A 29 17.96 10.84 -3.52
C LEU A 29 17.65 11.66 -4.78
N LEU A 30 18.50 12.63 -5.12
CA LEU A 30 18.38 13.43 -6.33
C LEU A 30 18.51 12.56 -7.58
N THR A 31 19.41 11.57 -7.60
CA THR A 31 19.54 10.62 -8.71
C THR A 31 18.23 9.86 -8.93
N PHE A 32 17.55 9.41 -7.88
CA PHE A 32 16.25 8.74 -8.02
C PHE A 32 15.14 9.71 -8.45
N ALA A 33 15.12 10.94 -7.94
CA ALA A 33 14.17 11.97 -8.35
C ALA A 33 14.34 12.40 -9.82
N LEU A 34 15.59 12.49 -10.29
CA LEU A 34 15.94 12.93 -11.65
C LEU A 34 15.92 11.80 -12.67
N ALA A 35 15.98 10.53 -12.25
CA ALA A 35 15.89 9.38 -13.15
C ALA A 35 14.69 9.45 -14.12
N PRO A 36 13.43 9.68 -13.68
CA PRO A 36 12.30 9.79 -14.61
C PRO A 36 12.45 10.97 -15.58
N VAL A 37 13.02 12.09 -15.13
CA VAL A 37 13.28 13.28 -15.96
C VAL A 37 14.31 12.95 -17.04
N VAL A 38 15.45 12.34 -16.66
CA VAL A 38 16.49 11.90 -17.61
C VAL A 38 15.91 10.89 -18.61
N SER A 39 15.11 9.93 -18.15
CA SER A 39 14.44 8.96 -19.02
C SER A 39 13.46 9.63 -19.99
N ALA A 40 12.71 10.64 -19.56
CA ALA A 40 11.81 11.41 -20.42
C ALA A 40 12.59 12.19 -21.48
N LEU A 41 13.67 12.88 -21.11
CA LEU A 41 14.55 13.59 -22.05
C LEU A 41 15.18 12.63 -23.07
N ARG A 42 15.59 11.44 -22.64
CA ARG A 42 16.09 10.39 -23.55
C ARG A 42 15.02 9.89 -24.51
N ARG A 43 13.76 9.77 -24.07
CA ARG A 43 12.63 9.38 -24.94
C ARG A 43 12.35 10.42 -26.04
N ILE A 44 12.66 11.69 -25.78
CA ILE A 44 12.56 12.80 -26.75
C ILE A 44 13.76 12.79 -27.74
N GLY A 45 14.73 11.89 -27.57
CA GLY A 45 15.87 11.70 -28.48
C GLY A 45 17.17 12.39 -28.05
N ILE A 46 17.22 12.96 -26.84
CA ILE A 46 18.44 13.61 -26.32
C ILE A 46 19.46 12.53 -25.91
N PRO A 47 20.75 12.63 -26.31
CA PRO A 47 21.78 11.65 -25.94
C PRO A 47 22.00 11.63 -24.42
N ARG A 48 22.36 10.45 -23.87
CA ARG A 48 22.43 10.19 -22.43
C ARG A 48 23.20 11.27 -21.64
N LEU A 49 24.39 11.64 -22.11
CA LEU A 49 25.23 12.64 -21.44
C LEU A 49 24.55 14.01 -21.37
N ALA A 50 23.96 14.46 -22.47
CA ALA A 50 23.27 15.75 -22.53
C ALA A 50 22.01 15.76 -21.67
N ALA A 51 21.24 14.65 -21.66
CA ALA A 51 20.04 14.52 -20.82
C ALA A 51 20.38 14.57 -19.32
N VAL A 52 21.47 13.91 -18.89
CA VAL A 52 21.94 13.99 -17.51
C VAL A 52 22.39 15.41 -17.17
N ILE A 53 23.30 15.99 -17.96
CA ILE A 53 23.83 17.33 -17.70
C ILE A 53 22.71 18.37 -17.66
N SER A 54 21.78 18.35 -18.63
CA SER A 54 20.68 19.31 -18.68
C SER A 54 19.71 19.14 -17.51
N SER A 55 19.40 17.91 -17.10
CA SER A 55 18.54 17.65 -15.93
C SER A 55 19.17 18.18 -14.63
N VAL A 56 20.45 17.88 -14.39
CA VAL A 56 21.15 18.32 -13.18
C VAL A 56 21.31 19.84 -13.17
N LEU A 57 21.79 20.42 -14.27
CA LEU A 57 21.92 21.88 -14.38
C LEU A 57 20.56 22.57 -14.24
N GLY A 58 19.49 22.01 -14.82
CA GLY A 58 18.14 22.53 -14.68
C GLY A 58 17.67 22.56 -13.22
N THR A 59 17.82 21.45 -12.49
CA THR A 59 17.43 21.36 -11.08
C THR A 59 18.23 22.28 -10.19
N PHE A 60 19.56 22.32 -10.34
CA PHE A 60 20.39 23.21 -9.53
C PHE A 60 20.17 24.69 -9.90
N SER A 61 19.86 25.00 -11.15
CA SER A 61 19.47 26.35 -11.56
C SER A 61 18.13 26.75 -10.96
N ALA A 62 17.15 25.84 -10.89
CA ALA A 62 15.87 26.08 -10.24
C ALA A 62 16.05 26.32 -8.73
N LEU A 63 16.90 25.54 -8.05
CA LEU A 63 17.24 25.74 -6.64
C LEU A 63 18.00 27.05 -6.40
N ALA A 64 18.91 27.43 -7.30
CA ALA A 64 19.62 28.70 -7.23
C ALA A 64 18.67 29.88 -7.43
N LEU A 65 17.75 29.79 -8.40
CA LEU A 65 16.70 30.79 -8.63
C LEU A 65 15.78 30.92 -7.41
N PHE A 66 15.32 29.79 -6.87
CA PHE A 66 14.54 29.74 -5.63
C PHE A 66 15.26 30.45 -4.49
N SER A 67 16.53 30.11 -4.25
CA SER A 67 17.34 30.69 -3.17
C SER A 67 17.55 32.18 -3.38
N PHE A 68 17.82 32.61 -4.61
CA PHE A 68 17.96 34.02 -4.97
C PHE A 68 16.68 34.80 -4.66
N VAL A 69 15.53 34.30 -5.09
CA VAL A 69 14.22 34.90 -4.83
C VAL A 69 13.91 35.00 -3.33
N VAL A 70 14.29 33.98 -2.55
CA VAL A 70 14.12 34.01 -1.09
C VAL A 70 15.01 35.08 -0.46
N VAL A 71 16.29 35.12 -0.82
CA VAL A 71 17.25 36.10 -0.27
C VAL A 71 16.83 37.54 -0.57
N THR A 72 16.38 37.82 -1.79
CA THR A 72 15.93 39.17 -2.17
C THR A 72 14.67 39.58 -1.41
N GLN A 73 13.65 38.71 -1.35
CA GLN A 73 12.40 39.03 -0.66
C GLN A 73 12.60 39.16 0.87
N VAL A 74 13.46 38.34 1.49
CA VAL A 74 13.81 38.50 2.91
C VAL A 74 14.56 39.81 3.16
N GLY A 75 15.44 40.22 2.24
CA GLY A 75 16.11 41.52 2.30
C GLY A 75 15.14 42.70 2.29
N GLU A 76 14.10 42.63 1.45
CA GLU A 76 13.02 43.63 1.42
C GLU A 76 12.22 43.64 2.72
N LEU A 77 11.92 42.49 3.32
CA LEU A 77 11.28 42.43 4.64
C LEU A 77 12.13 43.11 5.71
N ALA A 78 13.45 42.85 5.72
CA ALA A 78 14.37 43.39 6.72
C ALA A 78 14.45 44.92 6.71
N GLN A 79 14.34 45.54 5.52
CA GLN A 79 14.33 47.00 5.37
C GLN A 79 13.02 47.64 5.87
N ASN A 80 11.91 46.91 5.80
CA ASN A 80 10.58 47.39 6.22
C ASN A 80 10.26 47.12 7.70
N VAL A 81 11.22 46.58 8.48
CA VAL A 81 11.03 46.20 9.89
C VAL A 81 10.55 47.36 10.78
N SER A 82 11.02 48.58 10.55
CA SER A 82 10.62 49.76 11.32
C SER A 82 9.13 50.06 11.23
N LEU A 83 8.50 49.82 10.06
CA LEU A 83 7.05 49.99 9.87
C LEU A 83 6.24 48.91 10.63
N TYR A 84 6.75 47.69 10.67
CA TYR A 84 6.10 46.56 11.35
C TYR A 84 6.16 46.67 12.89
N GLN A 85 7.22 47.27 13.44
CA GLN A 85 7.36 47.47 14.89
C GLN A 85 6.24 48.34 15.48
N ALA A 86 5.83 49.39 14.77
CA ALA A 86 4.79 50.31 15.24
C ALA A 86 3.44 49.60 15.40
N ASN A 87 3.06 48.75 14.44
CA ASN A 87 1.80 48.00 14.45
C ASN A 87 1.77 46.87 15.49
N ILE A 88 2.92 46.22 15.75
CA ILE A 88 3.03 45.21 16.81
C ILE A 88 2.82 45.86 18.18
N LEU A 89 3.43 47.02 18.41
CA LEU A 89 3.30 47.76 19.66
C LEU A 89 1.87 48.22 19.95
N THR A 90 1.12 48.65 18.92
CA THR A 90 -0.29 49.03 19.10
C THR A 90 -1.18 47.83 19.42
N LYS A 91 -0.95 46.65 18.81
CA LYS A 91 -1.67 45.41 19.16
C LYS A 91 -1.39 44.91 20.57
N VAL A 92 -0.14 45.00 21.02
CA VAL A 92 0.23 44.61 22.40
C VAL A 92 -0.46 45.53 23.42
N ARG A 93 -0.66 46.82 23.09
CA ARG A 93 -1.43 47.76 23.93
C ARG A 93 -2.92 47.46 23.94
N SER A 94 -3.53 47.14 22.79
CA SER A 94 -4.96 46.80 22.74
C SER A 94 -5.31 45.49 23.45
N LEU A 95 -4.41 44.50 23.41
CA LEU A 95 -4.51 43.28 24.24
C LEU A 95 -4.40 43.58 25.75
N LYS A 96 -3.53 44.53 26.13
CA LYS A 96 -3.37 44.98 27.52
C LYS A 96 -4.64 45.68 28.03
N GLU A 97 -5.33 46.42 27.17
CA GLU A 97 -6.62 47.07 27.47
C GLU A 97 -7.78 46.06 27.58
N THR A 98 -7.68 44.91 26.90
CA THR A 98 -8.71 43.84 26.93
C THR A 98 -8.55 42.90 28.14
N GLY A 99 -7.54 43.11 29.01
CA GLY A 99 -7.42 42.43 30.31
C GLY A 99 -6.81 41.02 30.29
N VAL A 100 -6.40 40.48 29.14
CA VAL A 100 -5.79 39.14 29.03
C VAL A 100 -4.25 39.25 29.11
N GLY A 101 -3.67 38.96 30.28
CA GLY A 101 -2.22 38.69 30.41
C GLY A 101 -1.31 39.83 30.91
N GLY A 102 -1.79 40.70 31.82
CA GLY A 102 -1.07 41.90 32.29
C GLY A 102 0.37 41.72 32.82
N GLY A 103 0.77 40.53 33.26
CA GLY A 103 2.12 40.29 33.82
C GLY A 103 3.23 40.06 32.78
N ILE A 104 2.94 39.35 31.69
CA ILE A 104 3.94 39.00 30.65
C ILE A 104 4.07 40.15 29.65
N ILE A 105 2.96 40.80 29.31
CA ILE A 105 2.90 41.96 28.41
C ILE A 105 3.68 43.16 28.97
N ALA A 106 3.62 43.39 30.29
CA ALA A 106 4.38 44.46 30.96
C ALA A 106 5.90 44.22 30.91
N ARG A 107 6.35 42.96 30.95
CA ARG A 107 7.77 42.60 30.83
C ARG A 107 8.28 42.79 29.40
N LEU A 108 7.51 42.40 28.39
CA LEU A 108 7.89 42.60 26.98
C LEU A 108 7.94 44.09 26.60
N THR A 109 6.95 44.89 27.04
CA THR A 109 6.96 46.34 26.79
C THR A 109 8.19 47.01 27.38
N GLY A 110 8.60 46.66 28.60
CA GLY A 110 9.82 47.19 29.22
C GLY A 110 11.13 46.75 28.55
N VAL A 111 11.16 45.65 27.79
CA VAL A 111 12.34 45.24 26.99
C VAL A 111 12.37 46.00 25.67
N ILE A 112 11.23 46.13 25.00
CA ILE A 112 11.12 46.83 23.72
C ILE A 112 11.38 48.34 23.88
N GLU A 113 10.91 48.94 24.97
CA GLU A 113 11.14 50.36 25.26
C GLU A 113 12.63 50.66 25.57
N ARG A 114 13.32 49.74 26.25
CA ARG A 114 14.77 49.81 26.44
C ARG A 114 15.55 49.70 25.12
N VAL A 115 15.18 48.75 24.27
CA VAL A 115 15.80 48.60 22.94
C VAL A 115 15.50 49.80 22.04
N GLY A 116 14.28 50.34 22.08
CA GLY A 116 13.89 51.54 21.35
C GLY A 116 14.64 52.80 21.81
N GLN A 117 14.86 52.96 23.11
CA GLN A 117 15.65 54.07 23.66
C GLN A 117 17.15 53.95 23.34
N GLU A 118 17.70 52.74 23.27
CA GLU A 118 19.09 52.53 22.85
C GLU A 118 19.30 52.80 21.35
N ILE A 119 18.28 52.53 20.51
CA ILE A 119 18.32 52.78 19.06
C ILE A 119 18.06 54.26 18.73
N ASN A 120 17.21 54.96 19.49
CA ASN A 120 16.86 56.36 19.27
C ASN A 120 17.84 57.35 19.93
N LYS A 121 18.95 56.88 20.51
CA LYS A 121 20.11 57.72 20.86
C LYS A 121 20.84 58.14 19.58
N GLN A 122 20.20 58.98 18.77
CA GLN A 122 20.95 59.92 17.94
C GLN A 122 21.58 60.97 18.88
N PRO A 123 22.85 61.35 18.68
CA PRO A 123 23.47 62.40 19.48
C PRO A 123 22.70 63.69 19.22
N SER A 124 21.97 64.15 20.24
CA SER A 124 21.30 65.44 20.21
C SER A 124 22.37 66.53 20.06
N GLN A 125 22.28 67.32 19.00
CA GLN A 125 23.09 68.53 18.85
C GLN A 125 22.88 69.43 20.07
N PRO A 126 23.95 69.87 20.76
CA PRO A 126 23.82 70.92 21.75
C PRO A 126 23.63 72.26 21.02
N ALA A 127 22.59 72.99 21.41
CA ALA A 127 22.47 74.41 21.14
C ALA A 127 23.73 75.15 21.66
N ALA A 128 24.17 76.14 20.88
CA ALA A 128 25.41 76.88 21.03
C ALA A 128 25.72 77.38 22.45
N SER A 129 26.98 77.24 22.89
CA SER A 129 27.82 78.30 23.48
C SER A 129 29.22 77.80 23.90
N GLN A 130 30.26 78.54 23.46
CA GLN A 130 31.67 78.61 23.91
C GLN A 130 32.72 77.63 23.33
N PRO A 131 33.91 78.13 22.91
CA PRO A 131 34.97 77.33 22.32
C PRO A 131 35.91 76.79 23.42
N GLN A 132 35.68 75.54 23.84
CA GLN A 132 36.65 74.76 24.59
C GLN A 132 37.14 73.62 23.70
N ARG A 133 38.44 73.62 23.39
CA ARG A 133 39.13 72.55 22.66
C ARG A 133 39.13 71.29 23.52
N GLU A 134 38.15 70.43 23.31
CA GLU A 134 38.23 69.01 23.68
C GLU A 134 38.85 68.21 22.53
N PRO A 135 39.62 67.14 22.83
CA PRO A 135 40.28 66.32 21.81
C PRO A 135 39.22 65.66 20.95
N VAL A 136 39.27 65.92 19.64
CA VAL A 136 38.41 65.26 18.65
C VAL A 136 38.63 63.75 18.78
N PRO A 137 37.60 62.93 19.08
CA PRO A 137 37.74 61.50 18.91
C PRO A 137 37.88 61.29 17.41
N VAL A 138 39.08 60.93 16.99
CA VAL A 138 39.33 60.49 15.63
C VAL A 138 38.56 59.18 15.49
N GLU A 139 37.34 59.26 14.97
CA GLU A 139 36.69 58.13 14.37
C GLU A 139 37.59 57.75 13.20
N ILE A 140 38.44 56.75 13.45
CA ILE A 140 39.17 56.08 12.39
C ILE A 140 38.07 55.43 11.57
N VAL A 141 37.60 56.15 10.55
CA VAL A 141 36.92 55.56 9.41
C VAL A 141 37.96 54.62 8.82
N SER A 142 38.01 53.42 9.40
CA SER A 142 38.69 52.28 8.85
C SER A 142 38.03 52.16 7.50
N ARG A 143 38.74 52.59 6.45
CA ARG A 143 38.39 52.21 5.09
C ARG A 143 38.46 50.70 5.14
N GLU A 144 37.35 50.04 5.42
CA GLU A 144 37.23 48.59 5.29
C GLU A 144 37.82 48.32 3.91
N ARG A 145 38.94 47.60 3.88
CA ARG A 145 39.60 47.36 2.60
C ARG A 145 38.55 46.68 1.72
N PRO A 146 38.36 47.07 0.46
CA PRO A 146 37.35 46.43 -0.40
C PRO A 146 37.48 44.88 -0.41
N LEU A 147 38.69 44.38 -0.16
CA LEU A 147 39.01 42.96 0.06
C LEU A 147 38.39 42.36 1.32
N GLU A 148 38.30 43.08 2.44
CA GLU A 148 37.69 42.60 3.69
C GLU A 148 36.17 42.48 3.58
N ILE A 149 35.51 43.41 2.89
CA ILE A 149 34.08 43.34 2.57
C ILE A 149 33.82 42.14 1.65
N LEU A 150 34.65 41.96 0.62
CA LEU A 150 34.57 40.82 -0.29
C LEU A 150 34.79 39.49 0.46
N GLN A 151 35.73 39.44 1.40
CA GLN A 151 35.97 38.24 2.21
C GLN A 151 34.81 37.94 3.17
N LYS A 152 34.22 38.95 3.81
CA LYS A 152 33.03 38.79 4.68
C LYS A 152 31.80 38.29 3.90
N LEU A 153 31.67 38.67 2.63
CA LEU A 153 30.57 38.22 1.76
C LEU A 153 30.82 36.82 1.18
N ILE A 154 32.04 36.53 0.72
CA ILE A 154 32.37 35.27 0.04
C ILE A 154 32.61 34.13 1.02
N ALA A 155 33.27 34.35 2.16
CA ALA A 155 33.67 33.28 3.06
C ALA A 155 32.50 32.38 3.56
N PRO A 156 31.32 32.91 3.92
CA PRO A 156 30.16 32.09 4.30
C PRO A 156 29.58 31.28 3.14
N LEU A 157 29.78 31.72 1.89
CA LEU A 157 29.28 31.04 0.68
C LEU A 157 30.17 29.88 0.23
N ILE A 158 31.47 29.87 0.59
CA ILE A 158 32.42 28.85 0.13
C ILE A 158 31.99 27.45 0.55
N SER A 159 31.63 27.24 1.82
CA SER A 159 31.29 25.91 2.34
C SER A 159 30.01 25.33 1.70
N PRO A 160 28.88 26.07 1.61
CA PRO A 160 27.70 25.61 0.88
C PRO A 160 27.97 25.38 -0.61
N LEU A 161 28.76 26.24 -1.26
CA LEU A 161 29.05 26.14 -2.68
C LEU A 161 29.96 24.94 -3.00
N ALA A 162 30.97 24.68 -2.16
CA ALA A 162 31.79 23.47 -2.24
C ALA A 162 30.96 22.20 -2.04
N SER A 163 30.05 22.21 -1.06
CA SER A 163 29.14 21.09 -0.79
C SER A 163 28.17 20.86 -1.93
N ALA A 164 27.55 21.92 -2.48
CA ALA A 164 26.68 21.85 -3.64
C ALA A 164 27.44 21.37 -4.88
N GLY A 165 28.66 21.87 -5.11
CA GLY A 165 29.52 21.41 -6.20
C GLY A 165 29.85 19.92 -6.09
N LEU A 166 30.17 19.44 -4.89
CA LEU A 166 30.37 18.02 -4.63
C LEU A 166 29.10 17.20 -4.94
N ILE A 167 27.93 17.64 -4.45
CA ILE A 167 26.66 16.96 -4.71
C ILE A 167 26.37 16.93 -6.22
N ILE A 168 26.57 18.04 -6.95
CA ILE A 168 26.39 18.11 -8.41
C ILE A 168 27.25 17.05 -9.10
N VAL A 169 28.54 16.99 -8.76
CA VAL A 169 29.47 16.03 -9.34
C VAL A 169 29.01 14.60 -9.03
N VAL A 170 28.71 14.29 -7.77
CA VAL A 170 28.26 12.95 -7.37
C VAL A 170 26.96 12.55 -8.07
N VAL A 171 25.98 13.46 -8.19
CA VAL A 171 24.71 13.20 -8.89
C VAL A 171 24.95 12.93 -10.37
N ILE A 172 25.81 13.71 -11.04
CA ILE A 172 26.14 13.52 -12.46
C ILE A 172 26.77 12.13 -12.65
N PHE A 173 27.78 11.79 -11.87
CA PHE A 173 28.42 10.47 -11.95
C PHE A 173 27.43 9.34 -11.60
N MET A 174 26.61 9.50 -10.57
CA MET A 174 25.59 8.51 -10.20
C MET A 174 24.54 8.29 -11.29
N LEU A 175 24.13 9.33 -12.02
CA LEU A 175 23.22 9.21 -13.15
C LEU A 175 23.89 8.61 -14.40
N LEU A 176 25.15 8.98 -14.67
CA LEU A 176 25.93 8.46 -15.80
C LEU A 176 26.37 7.01 -15.61
N GLU A 177 26.65 6.59 -14.39
CA GLU A 177 27.07 5.21 -14.06
C GLU A 177 25.95 4.43 -13.35
N ARG A 178 24.69 4.88 -13.41
CA ARG A 178 23.58 4.26 -12.66
C ARG A 178 23.48 2.73 -12.83
N GLU A 179 23.65 2.26 -14.06
CA GLU A 179 23.60 0.83 -14.41
C GLU A 179 24.83 0.10 -13.83
N ASP A 180 26.03 0.65 -14.02
CA ASP A 180 27.27 0.08 -13.49
C ASP A 180 27.33 0.07 -11.96
N LEU A 181 26.84 1.13 -11.30
CA LEU A 181 26.77 1.23 -9.84
C LEU A 181 25.81 0.20 -9.26
N ARG A 182 24.67 -0.02 -9.94
CA ARG A 182 23.74 -1.08 -9.59
C ARG A 182 24.40 -2.44 -9.72
N ASP A 183 25.08 -2.73 -10.83
CA ASP A 183 25.73 -4.02 -11.07
C ASP A 183 26.88 -4.29 -10.09
N ARG A 184 27.67 -3.25 -9.76
CA ARG A 184 28.72 -3.33 -8.73
C ARG A 184 28.15 -3.59 -7.34
N PHE A 185 27.04 -2.94 -6.99
CA PHE A 185 26.36 -3.16 -5.71
C PHE A 185 25.80 -4.58 -5.62
N ILE A 186 25.15 -5.08 -6.68
CA ILE A 186 24.66 -6.46 -6.76
C ILE A 186 25.82 -7.45 -6.56
N ARG A 187 26.99 -7.20 -7.17
CA ARG A 187 28.18 -8.02 -6.99
C ARG A 187 28.73 -8.00 -5.56
N LEU A 188 28.59 -6.88 -4.84
CA LEU A 188 29.04 -6.72 -3.45
C LEU A 188 28.16 -7.49 -2.44
N VAL A 189 26.84 -7.55 -2.70
CA VAL A 189 25.86 -8.22 -1.83
C VAL A 189 25.87 -9.75 -2.00
N GLY A 190 26.43 -10.26 -3.09
CA GLY A 190 26.75 -11.68 -3.29
C GLY A 190 25.88 -12.39 -4.34
N TYR A 191 26.40 -13.48 -4.90
CA TYR A 191 25.80 -14.22 -6.02
C TYR A 191 24.55 -15.05 -5.67
N GLY A 192 24.15 -15.11 -4.40
CA GLY A 192 23.12 -16.05 -3.92
C GLY A 192 21.70 -15.78 -4.40
N ASP A 193 21.38 -14.52 -4.75
CA ASP A 193 20.02 -14.14 -5.17
C ASP A 193 20.05 -12.86 -6.03
N LEU A 194 20.68 -12.96 -7.20
CA LEU A 194 20.87 -11.84 -8.14
C LEU A 194 19.54 -11.21 -8.58
N HIS A 195 18.50 -12.04 -8.71
CA HIS A 195 17.15 -11.63 -9.11
C HIS A 195 16.46 -10.81 -8.01
N ARG A 196 16.45 -11.30 -6.76
CA ARG A 196 15.85 -10.58 -5.63
C ARG A 196 16.54 -9.25 -5.34
N THR A 197 17.88 -9.21 -5.38
CA THR A 197 18.64 -7.96 -5.16
C THR A 197 18.38 -6.93 -6.26
N THR A 198 18.22 -7.42 -7.50
CA THR A 198 17.85 -6.63 -8.67
C THR A 198 16.45 -6.03 -8.54
N GLU A 199 15.48 -6.86 -8.14
CA GLU A 199 14.10 -6.45 -7.89
C GLU A 199 14.02 -5.45 -6.75
N ALA A 200 14.73 -5.69 -5.64
CA ALA A 200 14.80 -4.77 -4.50
C ALA A 200 15.21 -3.35 -4.90
N LEU A 201 16.29 -3.22 -5.67
CA LEU A 201 16.82 -1.93 -6.12
C LEU A 201 15.90 -1.24 -7.13
N GLN A 202 15.27 -2.02 -8.01
CA GLN A 202 14.32 -1.50 -8.99
C GLN A 202 13.02 -1.04 -8.32
N ASP A 203 12.49 -1.82 -7.39
CA ASP A 203 11.29 -1.50 -6.62
C ASP A 203 11.54 -0.29 -5.71
N ALA A 204 12.69 -0.24 -5.01
CA ALA A 204 13.09 0.90 -4.19
C ALA A 204 13.18 2.18 -5.03
N GLY A 205 13.81 2.10 -6.21
CA GLY A 205 13.93 3.23 -7.12
C GLY A 205 12.58 3.70 -7.68
N LYS A 206 11.68 2.78 -8.02
CA LYS A 206 10.32 3.11 -8.51
C LYS A 206 9.47 3.75 -7.43
N ARG A 207 9.43 3.14 -6.24
CA ARG A 207 8.67 3.65 -5.08
C ARG A 207 9.17 5.02 -4.65
N LEU A 208 10.49 5.17 -4.53
CA LEU A 208 11.09 6.44 -4.15
C LEU A 208 10.87 7.54 -5.20
N GLY A 209 11.07 7.22 -6.48
CA GLY A 209 10.84 8.16 -7.58
C GLY A 209 9.38 8.62 -7.65
N ARG A 210 8.43 7.69 -7.55
CA ARG A 210 6.99 7.99 -7.49
C ARG A 210 6.66 8.83 -6.25
N TYR A 211 7.18 8.48 -5.07
CA TYR A 211 6.97 9.23 -3.85
C TYR A 211 7.46 10.68 -3.98
N LEU A 212 8.70 10.90 -4.42
CA LEU A 212 9.27 12.25 -4.55
C LEU A 212 8.51 13.08 -5.61
N LEU A 213 8.09 12.46 -6.71
CA LEU A 213 7.27 13.12 -7.73
C LEU A 213 5.90 13.52 -7.15
N MET A 214 5.20 12.60 -6.49
CA MET A 214 3.90 12.89 -5.89
C MET A 214 4.01 13.94 -4.78
N GLN A 215 5.06 13.88 -3.96
CA GLN A 215 5.35 14.90 -2.95
C GLN A 215 5.56 16.27 -3.58
N LEU A 216 6.30 16.36 -4.69
CA LEU A 216 6.47 17.61 -5.42
C LEU A 216 5.14 18.14 -5.96
N VAL A 217 4.31 17.27 -6.54
CA VAL A 217 2.98 17.65 -7.07
C VAL A 217 2.07 18.14 -5.94
N VAL A 218 1.97 17.41 -4.82
CA VAL A 218 1.19 17.84 -3.63
C VAL A 218 1.71 19.18 -3.12
N ASN A 219 3.03 19.33 -2.98
CA ASN A 219 3.62 20.57 -2.48
C ASN A 219 3.31 21.76 -3.42
N ILE A 220 3.33 21.56 -4.75
CA ILE A 220 2.96 22.60 -5.73
C ILE A 220 1.47 22.94 -5.62
N LEU A 221 0.61 21.93 -5.56
CA LEU A 221 -0.85 22.11 -5.41
C LEU A 221 -1.22 22.79 -4.09
N TYR A 222 -0.38 22.70 -3.06
CA TYR A 222 -0.52 23.46 -1.83
C TYR A 222 0.02 24.90 -1.95
N ALA A 223 1.25 25.04 -2.46
CA ALA A 223 1.99 26.30 -2.48
C ALA A 223 1.38 27.35 -3.41
N VAL A 224 0.83 26.94 -4.56
CA VAL A 224 0.23 27.87 -5.53
C VAL A 224 -1.03 28.53 -4.96
N PRO A 225 -2.04 27.79 -4.43
CA PRO A 225 -3.18 28.41 -3.75
C PRO A 225 -2.79 29.25 -2.53
N ILE A 226 -1.80 28.84 -1.73
CA ILE A 226 -1.31 29.66 -0.62
C ILE A 226 -0.74 30.98 -1.12
N SER A 227 0.10 30.96 -2.17
CA SER A 227 0.64 32.18 -2.78
C SER A 227 -0.47 33.11 -3.25
N ILE A 228 -1.47 32.57 -3.96
CA ILE A 228 -2.60 33.34 -4.49
C ILE A 228 -3.45 33.87 -3.35
N GLY A 229 -3.75 33.06 -2.34
CA GLY A 229 -4.56 33.46 -1.19
C GLY A 229 -3.89 34.57 -0.38
N LEU A 230 -2.58 34.46 -0.09
CA LEU A 230 -1.82 35.51 0.59
C LEU A 230 -1.77 36.81 -0.23
N TRP A 231 -1.64 36.70 -1.56
CA TRP A 231 -1.67 37.84 -2.46
C TRP A 231 -3.04 38.54 -2.45
N VAL A 232 -4.14 37.77 -2.50
CA VAL A 232 -5.52 38.29 -2.39
C VAL A 232 -5.77 38.97 -1.04
N LEU A 233 -5.21 38.43 0.05
CA LEU A 233 -5.29 39.04 1.38
C LEU A 233 -4.41 40.30 1.51
N GLY A 234 -3.57 40.62 0.53
CA GLY A 234 -2.68 41.79 0.55
C GLY A 234 -1.45 41.60 1.44
N ILE A 235 -1.06 40.36 1.75
CA ILE A 235 0.16 40.10 2.50
C ILE A 235 1.38 40.31 1.58
N PRO A 236 2.36 41.13 1.97
CA PRO A 236 3.51 41.39 1.14
C PRO A 236 4.36 40.13 0.98
N ASN A 237 5.03 40.00 -0.17
CA ASN A 237 5.89 38.86 -0.48
C ASN A 237 5.14 37.51 -0.47
N ALA A 238 3.88 37.51 -0.93
CA ALA A 238 3.06 36.30 -1.03
C ALA A 238 3.76 35.14 -1.78
N LEU A 239 4.53 35.47 -2.82
CA LEU A 239 5.33 34.50 -3.57
C LEU A 239 6.45 33.87 -2.72
N LEU A 240 7.18 34.65 -1.92
CA LEU A 240 8.17 34.12 -0.97
C LEU A 240 7.52 33.08 -0.05
N TRP A 241 6.34 33.41 0.49
CA TRP A 241 5.68 32.55 1.45
C TRP A 241 5.18 31.25 0.85
N GLY A 242 4.62 31.29 -0.36
CA GLY A 242 4.24 30.05 -1.05
C GLY A 242 5.45 29.22 -1.49
N LEU A 243 6.52 29.86 -1.96
CA LEU A 243 7.80 29.16 -2.24
C LEU A 243 8.40 28.55 -0.97
N LEU A 244 8.37 29.25 0.15
CA LEU A 244 8.84 28.72 1.42
C LEU A 244 7.95 27.57 1.90
N ALA A 245 6.63 27.66 1.73
CA ALA A 245 5.70 26.57 2.02
C ALA A 245 5.97 25.34 1.13
N LEU A 246 6.24 25.54 -0.17
CA LEU A 246 6.64 24.49 -1.11
C LEU A 246 7.88 23.74 -0.61
N ALA A 247 8.92 24.47 -0.20
CA ALA A 247 10.17 23.89 0.28
C ALA A 247 10.03 23.24 1.65
N LEU A 248 9.35 23.89 2.59
CA LEU A 248 9.19 23.38 3.95
C LEU A 248 8.29 22.15 4.00
N ARG A 249 7.31 22.00 3.10
CA ARG A 249 6.41 20.82 3.09
C ARG A 249 7.10 19.51 2.72
N PHE A 250 8.36 19.53 2.27
CA PHE A 250 9.20 18.33 2.23
C PHE A 250 9.52 17.77 3.63
N VAL A 251 9.39 18.59 4.68
CA VAL A 251 9.53 18.19 6.08
C VAL A 251 8.15 17.77 6.62
N PRO A 252 7.93 16.48 6.93
CA PRO A 252 6.65 15.99 7.45
C PRO A 252 6.27 16.66 8.77
N TYR A 253 4.98 16.98 8.95
CA TYR A 253 4.35 17.59 10.14
C TYR A 253 4.84 19.00 10.53
N ILE A 254 6.15 19.21 10.56
CA ILE A 254 6.78 20.47 10.97
C ILE A 254 6.75 21.50 9.83
N GLY A 255 6.90 21.05 8.58
CA GLY A 255 6.95 21.91 7.40
C GLY A 255 5.75 22.86 7.27
N PRO A 256 4.50 22.33 7.26
CA PRO A 256 3.30 23.16 7.18
C PRO A 256 3.17 24.16 8.34
N ILE A 257 3.54 23.75 9.57
CA ILE A 257 3.47 24.62 10.75
C ILE A 257 4.42 25.80 10.61
N ILE A 258 5.69 25.55 10.29
CA ILE A 258 6.69 26.62 10.10
C ILE A 258 6.30 27.50 8.91
N GLY A 259 5.82 26.88 7.83
CA GLY A 259 5.37 27.58 6.62
C GLY A 259 4.18 28.51 6.86
N ALA A 260 3.28 28.16 7.78
CA ALA A 260 2.14 29.00 8.17
C ALA A 260 2.51 30.06 9.22
N LEU A 261 3.44 29.75 10.13
CA LEU A 261 3.80 30.61 11.26
C LEU A 261 4.36 31.96 10.80
N LEU A 262 5.27 31.95 9.82
CA LEU A 262 5.94 33.17 9.36
C LEU A 262 4.98 34.16 8.66
N PRO A 263 4.13 33.74 7.69
CA PRO A 263 3.10 34.60 7.13
C PRO A 263 2.08 35.08 8.17
N LEU A 264 1.72 34.24 9.15
CA LEU A 264 0.78 34.62 10.20
C LEU A 264 1.36 35.70 11.11
N PHE A 265 2.65 35.59 11.44
CA PHE A 265 3.37 36.63 12.17
C PHE A 265 3.47 37.93 11.36
N LEU A 266 3.72 37.83 10.06
CA LEU A 266 3.71 39.00 9.19
C LEU A 266 2.32 39.65 9.10
N ALA A 267 1.26 38.87 9.00
CA ALA A 267 -0.13 39.36 9.02
C ALA A 267 -0.44 40.09 10.34
N LEU A 268 0.11 39.61 11.46
CA LEU A 268 0.01 40.29 12.75
C LEU A 268 0.67 41.68 12.69
N ALA A 269 1.80 41.79 12.00
CA ALA A 269 2.62 42.99 11.95
C ALA A 269 2.18 44.02 10.88
N VAL A 270 1.53 43.59 9.80
CA VAL A 270 1.16 44.47 8.68
C VAL A 270 -0.14 45.21 8.93
N ALA A 271 -1.17 44.55 9.50
CA ALA A 271 -2.48 45.16 9.70
C ALA A 271 -2.75 45.48 11.19
N PRO A 272 -3.37 46.62 11.52
CA PRO A 272 -3.72 46.97 12.91
C PRO A 272 -4.82 46.07 13.50
N GLY A 273 -5.70 45.50 12.66
CA GLY A 273 -6.80 44.61 13.08
C GLY A 273 -6.43 43.12 13.17
N TRP A 274 -7.32 42.33 13.78
CA TRP A 274 -7.22 40.86 13.88
C TRP A 274 -7.76 40.12 12.67
N SER A 275 -8.62 40.77 11.87
CA SER A 275 -9.27 40.16 10.70
C SER A 275 -8.28 39.54 9.72
N LEU A 276 -7.20 40.26 9.36
CA LEU A 276 -6.17 39.75 8.45
C LEU A 276 -5.54 38.47 8.99
N VAL A 277 -5.18 38.44 10.28
CA VAL A 277 -4.58 37.26 10.93
C VAL A 277 -5.53 36.06 10.91
N LEU A 278 -6.82 36.28 11.19
CA LEU A 278 -7.83 35.23 11.17
C LEU A 278 -8.04 34.67 9.76
N TRP A 279 -8.11 35.52 8.73
CA TRP A 279 -8.23 35.08 7.35
C TRP A 279 -6.98 34.36 6.86
N THR A 280 -5.79 34.80 7.26
CA THR A 280 -4.54 34.08 6.97
C THR A 280 -4.51 32.72 7.66
N ALA A 281 -4.89 32.64 8.94
CA ALA A 281 -4.99 31.36 9.65
C ALA A 281 -6.02 30.43 8.97
N ALA A 282 -7.20 30.95 8.62
CA ALA A 282 -8.23 30.21 7.92
C ALA A 282 -7.73 29.68 6.57
N LEU A 283 -7.00 30.48 5.80
CA LEU A 283 -6.40 30.06 4.53
C LEU A 283 -5.49 28.84 4.72
N PHE A 284 -4.55 28.88 5.67
CA PHE A 284 -3.65 27.77 5.93
C PHE A 284 -4.38 26.52 6.46
N VAL A 285 -5.34 26.70 7.38
CA VAL A 285 -6.09 25.58 7.96
C VAL A 285 -6.98 24.91 6.92
N ILE A 286 -7.72 25.68 6.13
CA ILE A 286 -8.58 25.15 5.06
C ILE A 286 -7.73 24.43 4.02
N MET A 287 -6.60 25.01 3.61
CA MET A 287 -5.71 24.38 2.66
C MET A 287 -5.11 23.08 3.24
N GLU A 288 -4.76 23.04 4.53
CA GLU A 288 -4.27 21.82 5.18
C GLU A 288 -5.33 20.72 5.23
N ILE A 289 -6.59 21.07 5.54
CA ILE A 289 -7.72 20.14 5.54
C ILE A 289 -7.95 19.57 4.13
N ILE A 290 -7.99 20.44 3.11
CA ILE A 290 -8.17 20.02 1.72
C ILE A 290 -7.00 19.14 1.28
N THR A 291 -5.76 19.53 1.60
CA THR A 291 -4.61 18.73 1.21
C THR A 291 -4.56 17.39 1.92
N GLY A 292 -4.71 17.35 3.25
CA GLY A 292 -4.65 16.11 4.03
C GLY A 292 -5.81 15.14 3.79
N ASN A 293 -7.02 15.65 3.52
CA ASN A 293 -8.22 14.81 3.39
C ASN A 293 -8.66 14.56 1.95
N VAL A 294 -8.22 15.36 0.97
CA VAL A 294 -8.63 15.22 -0.43
C VAL A 294 -7.43 14.97 -1.33
N ILE A 295 -6.47 15.90 -1.35
CA ILE A 295 -5.36 15.83 -2.32
C ILE A 295 -4.44 14.65 -2.01
N GLU A 296 -4.05 14.46 -0.76
CA GLU A 296 -3.12 13.39 -0.36
C GLU A 296 -3.74 12.00 -0.58
N PRO A 297 -4.99 11.68 -0.15
CA PRO A 297 -5.60 10.39 -0.45
C PRO A 297 -5.77 10.15 -1.95
N TRP A 298 -6.19 11.17 -2.71
CA TRP A 298 -6.38 11.07 -4.15
C TRP A 298 -5.06 10.83 -4.92
N LEU A 299 -3.96 11.47 -4.50
CA LEU A 299 -2.66 11.33 -5.17
C LEU A 299 -1.88 10.10 -4.72
N TYR A 300 -2.01 9.71 -3.45
CA TYR A 300 -1.29 8.57 -2.91
C TYR A 300 -2.01 7.25 -3.16
N GLY A 301 -3.36 7.20 -3.16
CA GLY A 301 -4.23 6.10 -3.65
C GLY A 301 -4.07 4.71 -3.00
N SER A 302 -2.93 4.45 -2.37
CA SER A 302 -2.54 3.31 -1.57
C SER A 302 -1.41 3.84 -0.69
N ARG A 303 -1.45 3.56 0.63
CA ARG A 303 -0.48 4.10 1.59
C ARG A 303 0.94 3.81 1.06
N THR A 304 1.90 4.71 1.29
CA THR A 304 3.31 4.65 0.84
C THR A 304 4.11 3.40 1.28
N GLY A 305 3.44 2.38 1.82
CA GLY A 305 4.02 1.18 2.39
C GLY A 305 4.63 1.39 3.77
N LEU A 306 4.56 2.60 4.33
CA LEU A 306 5.09 2.94 5.64
C LEU A 306 3.99 3.20 6.67
N SER A 307 4.14 2.62 7.86
CA SER A 307 3.29 2.92 9.01
C SER A 307 3.43 4.40 9.45
N PRO A 308 2.34 5.07 9.87
CA PRO A 308 2.43 6.43 10.43
C PRO A 308 3.42 6.51 11.60
N LEU A 309 3.47 5.45 12.43
CA LEU A 309 4.44 5.35 13.52
C LEU A 309 5.88 5.30 12.99
N ALA A 310 6.11 4.57 11.89
CA ALA A 310 7.42 4.47 11.26
C ALA A 310 7.92 5.84 10.80
N VAL A 311 7.05 6.67 10.23
CA VAL A 311 7.39 8.03 9.78
C VAL A 311 7.85 8.90 10.96
N ILE A 312 7.16 8.83 12.10
CA ILE A 312 7.51 9.60 13.30
C ILE A 312 8.85 9.12 13.89
N VAL A 313 9.01 7.79 14.05
CA VAL A 313 10.25 7.20 14.59
C VAL A 313 11.44 7.52 13.69
N ALA A 314 11.26 7.39 12.37
CA ALA A 314 12.26 7.78 11.39
C ALA A 314 12.61 9.27 11.53
N ALA A 315 11.62 10.15 11.60
CA ALA A 315 11.85 11.59 11.73
C ALA A 315 12.73 11.91 12.95
N ILE A 316 12.47 11.29 14.09
CA ILE A 316 13.27 11.45 15.31
C ILE A 316 14.70 10.92 15.09
N PHE A 317 14.82 9.69 14.58
CA PHE A 317 16.10 9.02 14.37
C PHE A 317 17.02 9.79 13.41
N TRP A 318 16.50 10.15 12.22
CA TRP A 318 17.28 10.85 11.20
C TRP A 318 17.61 12.29 11.59
N THR A 319 16.72 12.98 12.33
CA THR A 319 17.01 14.30 12.90
C THR A 319 18.15 14.23 13.91
N TRP A 320 18.17 13.21 14.76
CA TRP A 320 19.27 13.00 15.70
C TRP A 320 20.59 12.69 14.98
N LEU A 321 20.54 11.93 13.88
CA LEU A 321 21.73 11.52 13.14
C LEU A 321 22.37 12.68 12.35
N TRP A 322 21.58 13.43 11.58
CA TRP A 322 22.06 14.40 10.60
C TRP A 322 21.41 15.79 10.72
N GLY A 323 20.65 16.06 11.78
CA GLY A 323 20.01 17.36 12.02
C GLY A 323 18.86 17.65 11.04
N PRO A 324 18.63 18.93 10.68
CA PRO A 324 17.51 19.32 9.79
C PRO A 324 17.55 18.65 8.42
N LEU A 325 18.74 18.40 7.88
CA LEU A 325 18.89 17.69 6.61
C LEU A 325 18.49 16.22 6.72
N GLY A 326 18.79 15.58 7.86
CA GLY A 326 18.30 14.23 8.15
C GLY A 326 16.78 14.15 8.24
N LEU A 327 16.14 15.16 8.83
CA LEU A 327 14.67 15.24 8.89
C LEU A 327 14.03 15.28 7.49
N VAL A 328 14.57 16.08 6.58
CA VAL A 328 14.11 16.16 5.17
C VAL A 328 14.28 14.81 4.46
N LEU A 329 15.38 14.11 4.73
CA LEU A 329 15.69 12.82 4.12
C LEU A 329 15.04 11.62 4.83
N SER A 330 14.33 11.86 5.93
CA SER A 330 13.84 10.80 6.84
C SER A 330 12.92 9.80 6.13
N THR A 331 11.81 10.29 5.57
CA THR A 331 10.83 9.46 4.86
C THR A 331 11.47 8.71 3.69
N PRO A 332 12.17 9.37 2.75
CA PRO A 332 12.71 8.67 1.58
C PRO A 332 13.77 7.61 1.93
N LEU A 333 14.66 7.88 2.90
CA LEU A 333 15.64 6.89 3.34
C LEU A 333 14.99 5.71 4.05
N THR A 334 13.93 5.97 4.82
CA THR A 334 13.17 4.92 5.50
C THR A 334 12.42 4.04 4.51
N VAL A 335 11.85 4.60 3.44
CA VAL A 335 11.29 3.80 2.33
C VAL A 335 12.35 2.88 1.73
N CYS A 336 13.56 3.39 1.46
CA CYS A 336 14.64 2.54 0.94
C CYS A 336 15.00 1.40 1.89
N LEU A 337 15.08 1.67 3.20
CA LEU A 337 15.36 0.67 4.22
C LEU A 337 14.26 -0.41 4.29
N VAL A 338 12.99 -0.01 4.23
CA VAL A 338 11.85 -0.94 4.23
C VAL A 338 11.82 -1.81 2.98
N VAL A 339 12.05 -1.22 1.80
CA VAL A 339 12.07 -1.99 0.55
C VAL A 339 13.25 -2.97 0.50
N LEU A 340 14.40 -2.60 1.07
CA LEU A 340 15.50 -3.54 1.28
C LEU A 340 15.09 -4.70 2.19
N GLY A 341 14.32 -4.42 3.25
CA GLY A 341 13.77 -5.43 4.15
C GLY A 341 12.89 -6.47 3.46
N ARG A 342 12.05 -6.04 2.51
CA ARG A 342 11.14 -6.92 1.76
C ARG A 342 11.86 -7.97 0.90
N HIS A 343 13.02 -7.63 0.38
CA HIS A 343 13.72 -8.45 -0.61
C HIS A 343 14.94 -9.16 -0.05
N VAL A 344 15.43 -8.73 1.11
CA VAL A 344 16.63 -9.29 1.78
C VAL A 344 16.22 -9.84 3.14
N ALA A 345 16.23 -11.17 3.28
CA ALA A 345 15.80 -11.87 4.50
C ALA A 345 16.53 -11.39 5.78
N GLN A 346 17.77 -10.91 5.68
CA GLN A 346 18.52 -10.38 6.82
C GLN A 346 17.96 -9.05 7.36
N PHE A 347 17.21 -8.32 6.53
CA PHE A 347 16.60 -7.03 6.83
C PHE A 347 15.08 -7.09 6.93
N GLU A 348 14.46 -8.27 6.89
CA GLU A 348 13.00 -8.49 6.95
C GLU A 348 12.37 -7.78 8.15
N PHE A 349 13.08 -7.70 9.28
CA PHE A 349 12.63 -6.97 10.46
C PHE A 349 12.32 -5.48 10.19
N LEU A 350 12.95 -4.85 9.19
CA LEU A 350 12.67 -3.45 8.82
C LEU A 350 11.30 -3.33 8.16
N ASP A 351 10.92 -4.29 7.33
CA ASP A 351 9.59 -4.29 6.70
C ASP A 351 8.51 -4.65 7.73
N VAL A 352 8.77 -5.61 8.62
CA VAL A 352 7.83 -5.93 9.71
C VAL A 352 7.64 -4.75 10.68
N LEU A 353 8.73 -4.03 11.01
CA LEU A 353 8.68 -2.94 11.99
C LEU A 353 8.12 -1.64 11.41
N PHE A 354 8.41 -1.34 10.15
CA PHE A 354 8.10 -0.04 9.53
C PHE A 354 7.14 -0.12 8.34
N GLY A 355 6.87 -1.32 7.83
CA GLY A 355 5.94 -1.58 6.73
C GLY A 355 4.48 -1.40 7.13
N ASN A 356 3.63 -1.30 6.11
CA ASN A 356 2.18 -1.15 6.23
C ASN A 356 1.40 -2.17 5.39
N GLU A 357 2.09 -3.15 4.79
CA GLU A 357 1.43 -4.30 4.18
C GLU A 357 0.90 -5.20 5.30
N PRO A 358 -0.32 -5.76 5.16
CA PRO A 358 -0.81 -6.72 6.14
C PRO A 358 0.24 -7.84 6.26
N VAL A 359 0.66 -8.13 7.48
CA VAL A 359 1.76 -9.07 7.79
C VAL A 359 1.48 -10.48 7.22
N LEU A 360 0.23 -10.76 6.83
CA LEU A 360 -0.24 -12.00 6.25
C LEU A 360 -1.13 -11.74 5.04
N GLU A 361 -0.96 -12.54 3.99
CA GLU A 361 -1.89 -12.59 2.85
C GLU A 361 -3.31 -12.95 3.33
N PRO A 362 -4.39 -12.51 2.65
CA PRO A 362 -5.76 -12.68 3.12
C PRO A 362 -6.12 -14.13 3.50
N HIS A 363 -5.70 -15.10 2.70
CA HIS A 363 -5.97 -16.52 2.96
C HIS A 363 -5.18 -17.06 4.16
N ALA A 364 -3.96 -16.56 4.40
CA ALA A 364 -3.17 -16.94 5.56
C ALA A 364 -3.77 -16.36 6.86
N ARG A 365 -4.30 -15.12 6.80
CA ARG A 365 -5.02 -14.50 7.91
C ARG A 365 -6.31 -15.26 8.22
N LEU A 366 -7.08 -15.61 7.20
CA LEU A 366 -8.29 -16.42 7.34
C LEU A 366 -7.96 -17.79 7.96
N TYR A 367 -6.92 -18.46 7.46
CA TYR A 367 -6.43 -19.73 8.02
C TYR A 367 -6.13 -19.63 9.52
N GLN A 368 -5.40 -18.59 9.94
CA GLN A 368 -5.06 -18.40 11.36
C GLN A 368 -6.30 -18.23 12.25
N ARG A 369 -7.32 -17.48 11.81
CA ARG A 369 -8.55 -17.27 12.58
C ARG A 369 -9.39 -18.53 12.69
N LEU A 370 -9.56 -19.23 11.57
CA LEU A 370 -10.25 -20.51 11.55
C LEU A 370 -9.52 -21.54 12.44
N LEU A 371 -8.18 -21.53 12.45
CA LEU A 371 -7.38 -22.39 13.34
C LEU A 371 -7.48 -21.97 14.81
N ALA A 372 -7.57 -20.66 15.08
CA ALA A 372 -7.76 -20.11 16.43
C ALA A 372 -9.18 -20.42 16.98
N GLY A 373 -10.13 -20.81 16.13
CA GLY A 373 -11.52 -21.06 16.51
C GLY A 373 -12.33 -19.79 16.68
N ASP A 374 -12.00 -18.74 15.93
CA ASP A 374 -12.72 -17.46 15.93
C ASP A 374 -13.41 -17.27 14.56
N PRO A 375 -14.54 -17.94 14.32
CA PRO A 375 -15.26 -17.84 13.06
C PRO A 375 -15.97 -16.49 12.90
N ASP A 376 -16.31 -15.80 13.99
CA ASP A 376 -16.99 -14.50 13.94
C ASP A 376 -16.04 -13.42 13.41
N GLU A 377 -14.80 -13.34 13.91
CA GLU A 377 -13.78 -12.44 13.35
C GLU A 377 -13.42 -12.84 11.90
N ALA A 378 -13.48 -14.13 11.57
CA ALA A 378 -13.30 -14.59 10.19
C ALA A 378 -14.42 -14.11 9.26
N THR A 379 -15.67 -14.07 9.75
CA THR A 379 -16.85 -13.56 9.04
C THR A 379 -16.76 -12.06 8.81
N ASP A 380 -16.47 -11.25 9.84
CA ASP A 380 -16.37 -9.78 9.69
C ASP A 380 -15.40 -9.39 8.56
N HIS A 381 -14.29 -10.12 8.46
CA HIS A 381 -13.30 -9.89 7.42
C HIS A 381 -13.66 -10.47 6.06
N ALA A 382 -14.49 -11.51 6.03
CA ALA A 382 -15.04 -12.01 4.77
C ALA A 382 -16.04 -11.00 4.20
N GLU A 383 -16.94 -10.46 5.02
CA GLU A 383 -17.90 -9.41 4.64
C GLU A 383 -17.19 -8.15 4.10
N GLU A 384 -16.12 -7.69 4.76
CA GLU A 384 -15.29 -6.56 4.27
C GLU A 384 -14.72 -6.82 2.86
N ILE A 385 -14.36 -8.07 2.53
CA ILE A 385 -13.88 -8.44 1.19
C ILE A 385 -15.04 -8.52 0.19
N LEU A 386 -16.21 -8.98 0.64
CA LEU A 386 -17.41 -9.12 -0.19
C LEU A 386 -18.01 -7.76 -0.59
N GLU A 387 -17.70 -6.68 0.13
CA GLU A 387 -18.04 -5.31 -0.30
C GLU A 387 -17.42 -4.94 -1.66
N GLU A 388 -16.30 -5.56 -2.04
CA GLU A 388 -15.57 -5.27 -3.29
C GLU A 388 -15.52 -6.46 -4.27
N GLN A 389 -15.91 -7.67 -3.86
CA GLN A 389 -15.73 -8.91 -4.63
C GLN A 389 -16.92 -9.85 -4.48
N TYR A 390 -17.30 -10.54 -5.56
CA TYR A 390 -18.32 -11.60 -5.52
C TYR A 390 -17.91 -12.79 -4.65
N LEU A 391 -18.91 -13.52 -4.13
CA LEU A 391 -18.71 -14.67 -3.25
C LEU A 391 -17.82 -15.76 -3.87
N PHE A 392 -17.96 -16.02 -5.18
CA PHE A 392 -17.12 -17.00 -5.87
C PHE A 392 -15.65 -16.58 -5.93
N GLU A 393 -15.36 -15.27 -5.99
CA GLU A 393 -14.01 -14.75 -5.98
C GLU A 393 -13.39 -14.88 -4.59
N PHE A 394 -14.12 -14.50 -3.54
CA PHE A 394 -13.68 -14.66 -2.16
C PHE A 394 -13.37 -16.13 -1.85
N TYR A 395 -14.27 -17.05 -2.16
CA TYR A 395 -14.03 -18.46 -1.91
C TYR A 395 -12.90 -19.03 -2.77
N GLY A 396 -12.78 -18.61 -4.03
CA GLY A 396 -11.72 -19.07 -4.94
C GLY A 396 -10.32 -18.54 -4.60
N LYS A 397 -10.21 -17.26 -4.24
CA LYS A 397 -8.94 -16.55 -4.03
C LYS A 397 -8.50 -16.56 -2.56
N VAL A 398 -9.42 -16.72 -1.61
CA VAL A 398 -9.14 -16.58 -0.16
C VAL A 398 -9.48 -17.84 0.63
N ALA A 399 -10.74 -18.27 0.64
CA ALA A 399 -11.19 -19.32 1.56
C ALA A 399 -10.66 -20.72 1.24
N VAL A 400 -10.77 -21.16 -0.02
CA VAL A 400 -10.23 -22.46 -0.43
C VAL A 400 -8.70 -22.52 -0.27
N PRO A 401 -7.92 -21.48 -0.65
CA PRO A 401 -6.50 -21.40 -0.31
C PRO A 401 -6.19 -21.49 1.20
N ALA A 402 -7.02 -20.91 2.07
CA ALA A 402 -6.87 -21.05 3.52
C ALA A 402 -7.03 -22.51 3.98
N LEU A 403 -8.01 -23.24 3.42
CA LEU A 403 -8.19 -24.67 3.70
C LEU A 403 -7.05 -25.54 3.13
N LEU A 404 -6.46 -25.14 2.00
CA LEU A 404 -5.29 -25.80 1.43
C LEU A 404 -4.06 -25.68 2.35
N LEU A 405 -3.86 -24.55 3.03
CA LEU A 405 -2.82 -24.42 4.05
C LEU A 405 -3.02 -25.42 5.19
N GLY A 406 -4.24 -25.55 5.69
CA GLY A 406 -4.57 -26.53 6.73
C GLY A 406 -4.35 -27.98 6.31
N GLU A 407 -4.73 -28.33 5.07
CA GLU A 407 -4.46 -29.67 4.52
C GLU A 407 -2.96 -29.93 4.34
N GLN A 408 -2.17 -28.92 3.97
CA GLN A 408 -0.70 -29.03 3.89
C GLN A 408 -0.08 -29.27 5.26
N ASP A 409 -0.51 -28.53 6.30
CA ASP A 409 -0.01 -28.69 7.67
C ASP A 409 -0.39 -30.05 8.26
N ARG A 410 -1.59 -30.55 7.95
CA ARG A 410 -2.00 -31.92 8.26
C ARG A 410 -1.12 -32.96 7.58
N VAL A 411 -0.80 -32.79 6.30
CA VAL A 411 0.08 -33.72 5.55
C VAL A 411 1.52 -33.69 6.07
N ARG A 412 2.00 -32.53 6.54
CA ARG A 412 3.31 -32.38 7.19
C ARG A 412 3.36 -32.96 8.60
N GLY A 413 2.21 -33.29 9.19
CA GLY A 413 2.11 -33.80 10.57
C GLY A 413 2.33 -32.73 11.63
N VAL A 414 2.15 -31.45 11.29
CA VAL A 414 2.28 -30.31 12.23
C VAL A 414 0.96 -30.07 12.96
N MET A 415 -0.17 -30.39 12.32
CA MET A 415 -1.51 -30.20 12.86
C MET A 415 -2.04 -31.50 13.50
N ASP A 416 -2.58 -31.39 14.71
CA ASP A 416 -3.24 -32.51 15.39
C ASP A 416 -4.71 -32.69 14.96
N ASP A 417 -5.32 -33.82 15.34
CA ASP A 417 -6.71 -34.13 14.98
C ASP A 417 -7.73 -33.16 15.62
N HIS A 418 -7.41 -32.52 16.74
CA HIS A 418 -8.30 -31.56 17.39
C HIS A 418 -8.32 -30.24 16.61
N GLN A 419 -7.14 -29.71 16.31
CA GLN A 419 -6.93 -28.53 15.49
C GLN A 419 -7.56 -28.68 14.10
N LEU A 420 -7.45 -29.87 13.49
CA LEU A 420 -8.08 -30.16 12.22
C LEU A 420 -9.62 -30.04 12.29
N ARG A 421 -10.24 -30.64 13.31
CA ARG A 421 -11.69 -30.56 13.52
C ARG A 421 -12.14 -29.14 13.85
N GLN A 422 -11.37 -28.42 14.66
CA GLN A 422 -11.65 -27.03 15.00
C GLN A 422 -11.58 -26.12 13.77
N LEU A 423 -10.56 -26.29 12.93
CA LEU A 423 -10.43 -25.58 11.66
C LEU A 423 -11.61 -25.86 10.73
N ALA A 424 -11.98 -27.14 10.57
CA ALA A 424 -13.11 -27.54 9.73
C ALA A 424 -14.46 -27.03 10.26
N ALA A 425 -14.68 -27.10 11.57
CA ALA A 425 -15.88 -26.58 12.21
C ALA A 425 -16.00 -25.06 12.05
N SER A 426 -14.91 -24.32 12.27
CA SER A 426 -14.89 -22.87 12.09
C SER A 426 -15.14 -22.49 10.63
N ALA A 427 -14.59 -23.25 9.67
CA ALA A 427 -14.84 -23.04 8.24
C ALA A 427 -16.31 -23.29 7.86
N GLN A 428 -16.96 -24.30 8.45
CA GLN A 428 -18.40 -24.54 8.25
C GLN A 428 -19.27 -23.42 8.84
N ILE A 429 -18.89 -22.90 10.02
CA ILE A 429 -19.58 -21.76 10.63
C ILE A 429 -19.41 -20.50 9.76
N LEU A 430 -18.21 -20.23 9.26
CA LEU A 430 -17.97 -19.13 8.31
C LEU A 430 -18.92 -19.21 7.11
N VAL A 431 -19.02 -20.38 6.46
CA VAL A 431 -19.94 -20.57 5.31
C VAL A 431 -21.39 -20.35 5.71
N ALA A 432 -21.79 -20.78 6.92
CA ALA A 432 -23.14 -20.59 7.42
C ALA A 432 -23.46 -19.12 7.77
N ASN A 433 -22.47 -18.37 8.27
CA ASN A 433 -22.64 -16.94 8.57
C ASN A 433 -22.76 -16.11 7.27
N LEU A 434 -22.06 -16.52 6.20
CA LEU A 434 -22.10 -15.85 4.89
C LEU A 434 -23.36 -16.16 4.06
N ASP A 435 -24.35 -16.86 4.63
CA ASP A 435 -25.59 -17.20 3.91
C ASP A 435 -26.45 -15.98 3.60
N ASP A 436 -26.48 -15.00 4.52
CA ASP A 436 -27.19 -13.74 4.30
C ASP A 436 -26.55 -12.95 3.14
N SER A 437 -25.22 -12.79 3.14
CA SER A 437 -24.48 -12.14 2.05
C SER A 437 -24.65 -12.87 0.71
N ALA A 438 -24.68 -14.20 0.72
CA ALA A 438 -24.90 -15.00 -0.49
C ALA A 438 -26.31 -14.82 -1.07
N GLN A 439 -27.30 -14.58 -0.21
CA GLN A 439 -28.67 -14.32 -0.63
C GLN A 439 -28.83 -12.88 -1.15
N GLU A 440 -28.20 -11.91 -0.51
CA GLU A 440 -28.15 -10.52 -1.01
C GLU A 440 -27.54 -10.46 -2.42
N GLU A 441 -26.41 -11.14 -2.66
CA GLU A 441 -25.79 -11.24 -3.99
C GLU A 441 -26.75 -11.85 -5.03
N ALA A 442 -27.47 -12.92 -4.67
CA ALA A 442 -28.42 -13.57 -5.58
C ALA A 442 -29.61 -12.66 -5.94
N GLU A 443 -30.11 -11.88 -4.97
CA GLU A 443 -31.20 -10.93 -5.18
C GLU A 443 -30.77 -9.76 -6.10
N GLU A 444 -29.53 -9.29 -5.96
CA GLU A 444 -28.95 -8.26 -6.84
C GLU A 444 -28.79 -8.75 -8.29
N ASP A 445 -28.31 -9.99 -8.49
CA ASP A 445 -28.18 -10.61 -9.81
C ASP A 445 -29.54 -10.78 -10.50
N ASP A 446 -30.57 -11.21 -9.77
CA ASP A 446 -31.94 -11.35 -10.28
C ASP A 446 -32.54 -9.99 -10.71
N LEU A 447 -32.28 -8.93 -9.94
CA LEU A 447 -32.70 -7.56 -10.28
C LEU A 447 -31.99 -7.04 -11.54
N ALA A 448 -30.69 -7.28 -11.65
CA ALA A 448 -29.90 -6.91 -12.83
C ALA A 448 -30.37 -7.64 -14.10
N ALA A 449 -30.71 -8.93 -13.99
CA ALA A 449 -31.27 -9.72 -15.09
C ALA A 449 -32.68 -9.24 -15.50
N GLY A 450 -33.50 -8.79 -14.54
CA GLY A 450 -34.83 -8.21 -14.77
C GLY A 450 -34.80 -6.89 -15.53
N ASP A 451 -33.91 -5.98 -15.15
CA ASP A 451 -33.75 -4.66 -15.77
C ASP A 451 -33.15 -4.73 -17.18
N ALA A 452 -32.36 -5.76 -17.50
CA ALA A 452 -31.86 -6.00 -18.87
C ALA A 452 -32.97 -6.30 -19.90
N SER A 453 -34.20 -6.61 -19.45
CA SER A 453 -35.38 -6.78 -20.30
C SER A 453 -36.16 -5.47 -20.58
N GLY A 454 -35.81 -4.39 -19.87
CA GLY A 454 -36.36 -3.04 -20.03
C GLY A 454 -35.45 -2.15 -20.86
N SER A 455 -36.02 -1.44 -21.84
CA SER A 455 -35.28 -0.48 -22.65
C SER A 455 -34.89 0.76 -21.83
N ASP A 456 -33.74 0.76 -21.15
CA ASP A 456 -33.05 2.00 -20.77
C ASP A 456 -31.55 1.72 -20.51
N LYS A 457 -30.75 1.92 -21.56
CA LYS A 457 -29.30 1.66 -21.62
C LYS A 457 -28.42 2.73 -20.97
N GLU A 458 -28.92 3.51 -20.01
CA GLU A 458 -28.28 4.78 -19.63
C GLU A 458 -27.92 4.96 -18.15
N LYS A 459 -27.74 3.86 -17.40
CA LYS A 459 -27.22 3.90 -16.02
C LYS A 459 -26.18 2.84 -15.65
N ALA A 460 -25.45 2.28 -16.61
CA ALA A 460 -24.30 1.42 -16.35
C ALA A 460 -22.98 2.16 -16.61
N ILE A 461 -22.65 3.13 -15.75
CA ILE A 461 -21.31 3.71 -15.65
C ILE A 461 -21.08 3.94 -14.16
N ASP A 462 -20.46 2.97 -13.49
CA ASP A 462 -19.62 3.13 -12.27
C ASP A 462 -19.26 1.76 -11.64
N ALA A 463 -18.85 0.77 -12.46
CA ALA A 463 -18.25 -0.48 -11.96
C ALA A 463 -17.10 -0.92 -12.87
N GLU A 464 -15.94 -0.28 -12.72
CA GLU A 464 -14.66 -0.80 -13.24
C GLU A 464 -13.92 -1.53 -12.12
N VAL A 465 -14.32 -2.75 -11.75
CA VAL A 465 -13.45 -3.67 -10.98
C VAL A 465 -13.81 -5.13 -11.33
N GLY A 466 -12.83 -5.90 -11.80
CA GLY A 466 -12.94 -7.35 -12.02
C GLY A 466 -12.97 -7.73 -13.51
N GLN A 467 -12.23 -8.77 -13.89
CA GLN A 467 -12.41 -9.38 -15.21
C GLN A 467 -13.82 -9.98 -15.24
N ASP A 468 -14.70 -9.52 -16.15
CA ASP A 468 -16.06 -10.04 -16.33
C ASP A 468 -16.03 -11.56 -16.62
N ILE A 469 -16.04 -12.37 -15.57
CA ILE A 469 -16.24 -13.82 -15.64
C ILE A 469 -17.71 -14.06 -15.28
N ASP A 470 -18.55 -14.12 -16.31
CA ASP A 470 -19.96 -14.44 -16.16
C ASP A 470 -20.12 -15.96 -15.90
N LEU A 471 -20.70 -16.31 -14.75
CA LEU A 471 -20.95 -17.70 -14.36
C LEU A 471 -22.26 -18.19 -15.01
N PRO A 472 -22.38 -19.49 -15.32
CA PRO A 472 -23.58 -20.00 -15.97
C PRO A 472 -24.77 -20.09 -15.00
N ASP A 473 -25.97 -19.77 -15.50
CA ASP A 473 -27.23 -19.94 -14.78
C ASP A 473 -27.53 -21.41 -14.44
N GLY A 474 -27.78 -21.64 -13.15
CA GLY A 474 -28.09 -22.93 -12.55
C GLY A 474 -29.58 -23.26 -12.44
N THR A 475 -30.47 -22.37 -12.88
CA THR A 475 -31.92 -22.53 -12.73
C THR A 475 -32.43 -23.85 -13.30
N GLY A 476 -33.12 -24.62 -12.45
CA GLY A 476 -33.68 -25.93 -12.80
C GLY A 476 -32.69 -27.10 -12.74
N LEU A 477 -31.47 -26.87 -12.26
CA LEU A 477 -30.50 -27.94 -11.97
C LEU A 477 -30.45 -28.25 -10.48
N ALA A 478 -30.39 -29.53 -10.15
CA ALA A 478 -30.17 -30.03 -8.80
C ALA A 478 -28.76 -30.63 -8.67
N VAL A 479 -27.96 -30.08 -7.77
CA VAL A 479 -26.55 -30.43 -7.58
C VAL A 479 -26.28 -30.85 -6.14
N VAL A 480 -25.56 -31.97 -5.95
CA VAL A 480 -24.99 -32.35 -4.66
C VAL A 480 -23.51 -32.02 -4.63
N CYS A 481 -23.09 -31.26 -3.63
CA CYS A 481 -21.68 -31.00 -3.33
C CYS A 481 -21.24 -31.82 -2.13
N ALA A 482 -20.12 -32.53 -2.26
CA ALA A 482 -19.65 -33.41 -1.21
C ALA A 482 -18.13 -33.44 -1.05
N GLY A 483 -17.66 -33.56 0.19
CA GLY A 483 -16.23 -33.69 0.49
C GLY A 483 -15.72 -35.10 0.17
N GLY A 484 -14.49 -35.17 -0.35
CA GLY A 484 -13.93 -36.39 -0.88
C GLY A 484 -13.28 -37.31 0.16
N ARG A 485 -12.66 -36.75 1.20
CA ARG A 485 -11.81 -37.50 2.12
C ARG A 485 -11.94 -37.12 3.59
N GLY A 486 -12.21 -35.86 3.92
CA GLY A 486 -12.27 -35.40 5.31
C GLY A 486 -13.06 -34.11 5.50
N GLU A 487 -13.11 -33.64 6.74
CA GLU A 487 -13.96 -32.52 7.15
C GLU A 487 -13.60 -31.18 6.47
N LEU A 488 -12.32 -30.95 6.16
CA LEU A 488 -11.92 -29.77 5.36
C LEU A 488 -12.45 -29.84 3.91
N ASP A 489 -12.52 -31.04 3.33
CA ASP A 489 -13.13 -31.20 2.00
C ASP A 489 -14.64 -30.94 2.05
N ASP A 490 -15.30 -31.27 3.17
CA ASP A 490 -16.73 -30.96 3.38
C ASP A 490 -16.96 -29.44 3.47
N ALA A 491 -16.05 -28.69 4.12
CA ALA A 491 -16.10 -27.23 4.15
C ALA A 491 -15.92 -26.62 2.74
N ALA A 492 -14.93 -27.09 1.99
CA ALA A 492 -14.75 -26.64 0.60
C ALA A 492 -15.95 -27.02 -0.30
N ALA A 493 -16.58 -28.16 -0.07
CA ALA A 493 -17.80 -28.56 -0.77
C ALA A 493 -19.00 -27.68 -0.39
N ALA A 494 -19.09 -27.24 0.87
CA ALA A 494 -20.12 -26.31 1.32
C ALA A 494 -19.97 -24.93 0.65
N MET A 495 -18.74 -24.42 0.54
CA MET A 495 -18.43 -23.17 -0.19
C MET A 495 -18.90 -23.25 -1.65
N LEU A 496 -18.55 -24.33 -2.36
CA LEU A 496 -19.01 -24.54 -3.74
C LEU A 496 -20.54 -24.64 -3.82
N GLY A 497 -21.17 -25.32 -2.86
CA GLY A 497 -22.62 -25.46 -2.81
C GLY A 497 -23.36 -24.13 -2.61
N GLN A 498 -22.77 -23.18 -1.88
CA GLN A 498 -23.33 -21.85 -1.69
C GLN A 498 -23.19 -21.00 -2.95
N VAL A 499 -22.03 -21.02 -3.63
CA VAL A 499 -21.87 -20.34 -4.93
C VAL A 499 -22.87 -20.86 -5.97
N LEU A 500 -23.07 -22.18 -6.04
CA LEU A 500 -24.05 -22.78 -6.94
C LEU A 500 -25.49 -22.39 -6.60
N LEU A 501 -25.79 -22.12 -5.33
CA LEU A 501 -27.09 -21.66 -4.87
C LEU A 501 -27.33 -20.20 -5.28
N THR A 502 -26.32 -19.32 -5.13
CA THR A 502 -26.35 -17.94 -5.62
C THR A 502 -26.61 -17.89 -7.12
N GLN A 503 -26.10 -18.87 -7.89
CA GLN A 503 -26.34 -19.01 -9.34
C GLN A 503 -27.69 -19.68 -9.69
N GLY A 504 -28.63 -19.84 -8.74
CA GLY A 504 -29.98 -20.34 -8.99
C GLY A 504 -30.16 -21.86 -9.01
N ALA A 505 -29.12 -22.66 -8.75
CA ALA A 505 -29.25 -24.11 -8.66
C ALA A 505 -29.84 -24.58 -7.32
N VAL A 506 -30.57 -25.69 -7.33
CA VAL A 506 -30.98 -26.37 -6.09
C VAL A 506 -29.82 -27.19 -5.58
N THR A 507 -29.19 -26.76 -4.48
CA THR A 507 -27.99 -27.41 -3.95
C THR A 507 -28.28 -28.19 -2.68
N SER A 508 -27.58 -29.30 -2.51
CA SER A 508 -27.59 -30.06 -1.26
C SER A 508 -26.18 -30.53 -0.89
N LYS A 509 -25.91 -30.58 0.40
CA LYS A 509 -24.58 -30.89 0.96
C LYS A 509 -24.56 -32.34 1.45
N ALA A 510 -23.50 -33.07 1.12
CA ALA A 510 -23.26 -34.41 1.65
C ALA A 510 -21.85 -34.50 2.26
N SER A 511 -21.73 -35.11 3.43
CA SER A 511 -20.43 -35.27 4.10
C SER A 511 -19.59 -36.38 3.46
N PHE A 512 -18.27 -36.33 3.62
CA PHE A 512 -17.37 -37.41 3.18
C PHE A 512 -17.75 -38.76 3.83
N ALA A 513 -18.32 -38.73 5.04
CA ALA A 513 -18.79 -39.91 5.77
C ALA A 513 -19.99 -40.58 5.08
N GLU A 514 -20.84 -39.82 4.39
CA GLU A 514 -21.97 -40.35 3.61
C GLU A 514 -21.51 -41.02 2.31
N LEU A 515 -20.39 -40.60 1.74
CA LEU A 515 -19.82 -41.22 0.55
C LEU A 515 -19.07 -42.54 0.82
N LEU A 516 -18.92 -42.92 2.10
CA LEU A 516 -18.34 -44.19 2.49
C LEU A 516 -19.16 -45.38 1.95
N PRO A 517 -18.52 -46.53 1.68
CA PRO A 517 -19.20 -47.68 1.07
C PRO A 517 -20.43 -48.16 1.84
N ALA A 518 -20.44 -47.98 3.17
CA ALA A 518 -21.53 -48.39 4.05
C ALA A 518 -22.75 -47.46 3.99
N SER A 519 -22.53 -46.17 3.69
CA SER A 519 -23.53 -45.11 3.83
C SER A 519 -24.04 -44.58 2.49
N ILE A 520 -23.27 -44.71 1.42
CA ILE A 520 -23.57 -44.09 0.11
C ILE A 520 -24.90 -44.49 -0.52
N ARG A 521 -25.47 -45.64 -0.13
CA ARG A 521 -26.81 -46.04 -0.57
C ARG A 521 -27.94 -45.24 0.06
N ARG A 522 -27.64 -44.47 1.12
CA ARG A 522 -28.59 -43.57 1.79
C ARG A 522 -28.65 -42.20 1.12
N LEU A 523 -27.64 -41.87 0.29
CA LEU A 523 -27.63 -40.63 -0.47
C LEU A 523 -28.75 -40.68 -1.52
N GLN A 524 -29.68 -39.73 -1.45
CA GLN A 524 -30.79 -39.63 -2.40
C GLN A 524 -30.25 -39.09 -3.72
N LEU A 525 -30.18 -39.94 -4.73
CA LEU A 525 -29.67 -39.60 -6.07
C LEU A 525 -30.79 -39.43 -7.11
N ASP A 526 -32.05 -39.52 -6.67
CA ASP A 526 -33.21 -39.41 -7.53
C ASP A 526 -33.52 -37.92 -7.79
N GLY A 527 -33.67 -37.54 -9.06
CA GLY A 527 -33.92 -36.15 -9.45
C GLY A 527 -32.70 -35.23 -9.49
N LEU A 528 -31.50 -35.72 -9.14
CA LEU A 528 -30.26 -34.95 -9.24
C LEU A 528 -29.69 -34.95 -10.66
N ASN A 529 -29.14 -33.82 -11.08
CA ASN A 529 -28.44 -33.67 -12.36
C ASN A 529 -26.95 -34.01 -12.21
N THR A 530 -26.31 -33.45 -11.18
CA THR A 530 -24.85 -33.52 -11.00
C THR A 530 -24.46 -33.79 -9.55
N VAL A 531 -23.46 -34.64 -9.35
CA VAL A 531 -22.75 -34.81 -8.05
C VAL A 531 -21.33 -34.30 -8.22
N VAL A 532 -20.90 -33.37 -7.37
CA VAL A 532 -19.55 -32.80 -7.39
C VAL A 532 -18.81 -33.21 -6.13
N ILE A 533 -17.62 -33.80 -6.31
CA ILE A 533 -16.78 -34.29 -5.21
C ILE A 533 -15.51 -33.46 -5.13
N GLY A 534 -15.33 -32.74 -4.02
CA GLY A 534 -14.17 -31.88 -3.77
C GLY A 534 -13.03 -32.58 -3.06
N PHE A 535 -11.79 -32.27 -3.45
CA PHE A 535 -10.57 -32.72 -2.80
C PHE A 535 -9.58 -31.56 -2.67
N LEU A 536 -9.18 -31.24 -1.44
CA LEU A 536 -8.05 -30.34 -1.16
C LEU A 536 -6.69 -31.01 -1.42
N ASN A 537 -6.66 -32.34 -1.58
CA ASN A 537 -5.43 -33.11 -1.78
C ASN A 537 -5.37 -33.82 -3.13
N ARG A 538 -4.45 -33.38 -4.00
CA ARG A 538 -4.20 -33.95 -5.34
C ARG A 538 -3.78 -35.42 -5.34
N ASN A 539 -3.22 -35.96 -4.25
CA ASN A 539 -2.87 -37.38 -4.18
C ASN A 539 -4.10 -38.31 -4.14
N SER A 540 -5.32 -37.75 -4.13
CA SER A 540 -6.58 -38.47 -4.02
C SER A 540 -7.13 -39.00 -5.35
N VAL A 541 -6.41 -38.88 -6.49
CA VAL A 541 -6.89 -39.34 -7.82
C VAL A 541 -7.42 -40.78 -7.81
N LYS A 542 -6.70 -41.71 -7.17
CA LYS A 542 -7.14 -43.11 -7.10
C LYS A 542 -8.45 -43.26 -6.32
N HIS A 543 -8.61 -42.50 -5.24
CA HIS A 543 -9.78 -42.50 -4.38
C HIS A 543 -10.98 -41.87 -5.08
N ALA A 544 -10.78 -40.71 -5.72
CA ALA A 544 -11.78 -40.05 -6.58
C ALA A 544 -12.34 -41.02 -7.63
N ARG A 545 -11.46 -41.74 -8.34
CA ARG A 545 -11.88 -42.77 -9.32
C ARG A 545 -12.78 -43.85 -8.72
N PHE A 546 -12.52 -44.30 -7.49
CA PHE A 546 -13.38 -45.28 -6.83
C PHE A 546 -14.75 -44.71 -6.47
N MET A 547 -14.80 -43.45 -6.03
CA MET A 547 -16.05 -42.75 -5.68
C MET A 547 -16.90 -42.50 -6.92
N VAL A 548 -16.32 -41.94 -7.98
CA VAL A 548 -16.99 -41.71 -9.27
C VAL A 548 -17.60 -43.01 -9.80
N ARG A 549 -16.81 -44.10 -9.84
CA ARG A 549 -17.31 -45.41 -10.28
C ARG A 549 -18.41 -45.97 -9.40
N ARG A 550 -18.43 -45.63 -8.11
CA ARG A 550 -19.46 -46.11 -7.18
C ARG A 550 -20.77 -45.37 -7.41
N ILE A 551 -20.74 -44.05 -7.50
CA ILE A 551 -21.92 -43.22 -7.76
C ILE A 551 -22.54 -43.58 -9.12
N LYS A 552 -21.72 -43.66 -10.18
CA LYS A 552 -22.19 -44.06 -11.52
C LYS A 552 -22.72 -45.50 -11.61
N ARG A 553 -22.39 -46.36 -10.65
CA ARG A 553 -22.99 -47.72 -10.56
C ARG A 553 -24.34 -47.72 -9.86
N ILE A 554 -24.60 -46.74 -8.99
CA ILE A 554 -25.88 -46.58 -8.31
C ILE A 554 -26.86 -45.91 -9.27
N ASN A 555 -26.44 -44.80 -9.88
CA ASN A 555 -27.21 -44.11 -10.91
C ASN A 555 -26.32 -43.84 -12.15
N PRO A 556 -26.45 -44.62 -13.24
CA PRO A 556 -25.68 -44.40 -14.47
C PRO A 556 -26.04 -43.14 -15.25
N ALA A 557 -27.21 -42.54 -14.96
CA ALA A 557 -27.73 -41.36 -15.64
C ALA A 557 -27.35 -40.03 -14.96
N ILE A 558 -26.57 -40.08 -13.88
CA ILE A 558 -26.12 -38.88 -13.16
C ILE A 558 -24.74 -38.43 -13.65
N ARG A 559 -24.54 -37.10 -13.75
CA ARG A 559 -23.20 -36.54 -13.97
C ARG A 559 -22.44 -36.55 -12.64
N VAL A 560 -21.14 -36.85 -12.70
CA VAL A 560 -20.23 -36.86 -11.57
C VAL A 560 -18.98 -36.07 -11.91
N GLY A 561 -18.81 -34.92 -11.28
CA GLY A 561 -17.64 -34.07 -11.36
C GLY A 561 -16.67 -34.28 -10.20
N VAL A 562 -15.40 -33.99 -10.44
CA VAL A 562 -14.36 -34.02 -9.38
C VAL A 562 -13.60 -32.69 -9.38
N VAL A 563 -13.44 -32.09 -8.21
CA VAL A 563 -12.67 -30.85 -8.04
C VAL A 563 -11.38 -31.17 -7.28
N PHE A 564 -10.23 -30.79 -7.82
CA PHE A 564 -8.95 -30.82 -7.13
C PHE A 564 -8.47 -29.40 -6.88
N TRP A 565 -8.79 -28.86 -5.71
CA TRP A 565 -8.43 -27.51 -5.32
C TRP A 565 -6.91 -27.31 -5.34
N GLY A 566 -6.45 -26.15 -5.80
CA GLY A 566 -5.02 -25.78 -5.82
C GLY A 566 -4.28 -26.18 -7.10
N GLY A 567 -4.85 -25.89 -8.27
CA GLY A 567 -4.10 -25.92 -9.54
C GLY A 567 -3.61 -24.56 -9.96
N ASN A 568 -2.35 -24.48 -10.40
CA ASN A 568 -1.87 -23.29 -11.10
C ASN A 568 -2.69 -23.11 -12.38
N GLY A 569 -3.15 -21.88 -12.63
CA GLY A 569 -4.07 -21.54 -13.71
C GLY A 569 -3.51 -21.64 -15.14
N GLU A 570 -2.40 -22.37 -15.34
CA GLU A 570 -1.69 -22.44 -16.61
C GLU A 570 -1.94 -23.75 -17.38
N ASP A 571 -2.69 -24.71 -16.82
CA ASP A 571 -2.75 -26.11 -17.33
C ASP A 571 -4.19 -26.60 -17.68
N HIS A 572 -5.09 -25.67 -18.02
CA HIS A 572 -6.54 -25.84 -17.81
C HIS A 572 -7.31 -26.79 -18.74
N GLY A 573 -6.90 -26.99 -19.99
CA GLY A 573 -7.76 -27.70 -20.97
C GLY A 573 -7.40 -29.17 -21.18
N GLU A 574 -6.17 -29.43 -21.61
CA GLU A 574 -5.78 -30.77 -22.07
C GLU A 574 -5.52 -31.75 -20.91
N THR A 575 -4.99 -31.24 -19.81
CA THR A 575 -4.59 -32.02 -18.63
C THR A 575 -5.81 -32.46 -17.81
N THR A 576 -6.80 -31.57 -17.63
CA THR A 576 -8.06 -31.86 -16.92
C THR A 576 -8.93 -32.87 -17.67
N GLY A 577 -9.07 -32.73 -18.99
CA GLY A 577 -9.80 -33.69 -19.83
C GLY A 577 -9.18 -35.09 -19.83
N LYS A 578 -7.84 -35.20 -19.87
CA LYS A 578 -7.13 -36.49 -19.71
C LYS A 578 -7.38 -37.10 -18.32
N LEU A 579 -7.38 -36.29 -17.27
CA LEU A 579 -7.61 -36.75 -15.90
C LEU A 579 -9.07 -37.21 -15.69
N ALA A 580 -10.04 -36.47 -16.22
CA ALA A 580 -11.46 -36.83 -16.20
C ALA A 580 -11.69 -38.21 -16.83
N ASN A 581 -11.12 -38.44 -18.01
CA ASN A 581 -11.15 -39.73 -18.69
C ASN A 581 -10.50 -40.85 -17.86
N ALA A 582 -9.35 -40.58 -17.23
CA ALA A 582 -8.65 -41.58 -16.42
C ALA A 582 -9.45 -42.03 -15.19
N ILE A 583 -10.29 -41.15 -14.63
CA ILE A 583 -11.12 -41.44 -13.44
C ILE A 583 -12.59 -41.75 -13.78
N ASN A 584 -12.98 -41.68 -15.05
CA ASN A 584 -14.35 -41.80 -15.57
C ASN A 584 -15.32 -40.72 -15.05
N ALA A 585 -14.80 -39.55 -14.67
CA ALA A 585 -15.62 -38.39 -14.30
C ALA A 585 -16.14 -37.68 -15.55
N ASP A 586 -17.24 -36.96 -15.41
CA ASP A 586 -17.82 -36.14 -16.48
C ASP A 586 -16.99 -34.89 -16.72
N PHE A 587 -16.42 -34.32 -15.67
CA PHE A 587 -15.46 -33.23 -15.73
C PHE A 587 -14.51 -33.26 -14.53
N VAL A 588 -13.38 -32.56 -14.67
CA VAL A 588 -12.44 -32.29 -13.58
C VAL A 588 -12.16 -30.79 -13.55
N ALA A 589 -12.30 -30.18 -12.37
CA ALA A 589 -12.05 -28.76 -12.14
C ALA A 589 -10.88 -28.55 -11.16
N LEU A 590 -10.21 -27.40 -11.27
CA LEU A 590 -9.05 -27.06 -10.44
C LEU A 590 -9.24 -25.77 -9.60
N ASP A 591 -10.29 -25.02 -9.90
CA ASP A 591 -10.65 -23.72 -9.32
C ASP A 591 -12.17 -23.60 -9.20
N MET A 592 -12.64 -22.52 -8.57
CA MET A 592 -14.06 -22.31 -8.30
C MET A 592 -14.87 -22.14 -9.60
N VAL A 593 -14.35 -21.34 -10.54
CA VAL A 593 -15.02 -21.03 -11.81
C VAL A 593 -15.26 -22.31 -12.62
N SER A 594 -14.21 -23.09 -12.88
CA SER A 594 -14.32 -24.35 -13.62
C SER A 594 -15.18 -25.39 -12.90
N ALA A 595 -15.22 -25.37 -11.57
CA ALA A 595 -16.10 -26.24 -10.79
C ALA A 595 -17.57 -25.88 -10.99
N VAL A 596 -17.92 -24.58 -10.92
CA VAL A 596 -19.27 -24.08 -11.16
C VAL A 596 -19.69 -24.35 -12.62
N THR A 597 -18.85 -23.99 -13.59
CA THR A 597 -19.13 -24.23 -15.02
C THR A 597 -19.37 -25.71 -15.33
N GLY A 598 -18.54 -26.60 -14.77
CA GLY A 598 -18.71 -28.03 -14.95
C GLY A 598 -19.98 -28.57 -14.28
N ALA A 599 -20.28 -28.09 -13.07
CA ALA A 599 -21.43 -28.52 -12.27
C ALA A 599 -22.77 -28.17 -12.94
N LEU A 600 -22.85 -26.96 -13.51
CA LEU A 600 -24.05 -26.42 -14.15
C LEU A 600 -24.15 -26.73 -15.66
N SER A 601 -23.18 -27.45 -16.22
CA SER A 601 -23.27 -27.92 -17.61
C SER A 601 -24.46 -28.88 -17.81
N ARG A 602 -25.11 -28.76 -18.97
CA ARG A 602 -26.23 -29.61 -19.41
C ARG A 602 -25.81 -30.79 -20.28
N ASP A 603 -24.52 -31.12 -20.28
CA ASP A 603 -23.96 -32.23 -21.07
C ASP A 603 -24.48 -33.61 -20.60
N LEU A 604 -24.51 -34.58 -21.53
CA LEU A 604 -24.92 -35.94 -21.20
C LEU A 604 -23.86 -36.67 -20.32
N PRO A 605 -24.28 -37.53 -19.38
CA PRO A 605 -23.38 -38.33 -18.56
C PRO A 605 -22.49 -39.29 -19.38
N VAL A 606 -21.20 -39.29 -19.08
CA VAL A 606 -20.18 -40.20 -19.61
C VAL A 606 -20.39 -41.60 -19.03
N ALA A 607 -20.70 -42.56 -19.90
CA ALA A 607 -20.87 -43.96 -19.50
C ALA A 607 -19.56 -44.57 -18.95
N LEU A 608 -19.70 -45.45 -17.96
CA LEU A 608 -18.56 -46.19 -17.42
C LEU A 608 -17.96 -47.11 -18.50
N SER A 609 -16.68 -46.91 -18.82
CA SER A 609 -15.90 -47.86 -19.64
C SER A 609 -15.91 -49.24 -18.96
N THR A 610 -16.64 -50.18 -19.55
CA THR A 610 -16.79 -51.54 -19.02
C THR A 610 -15.54 -52.36 -19.33
N VAL A 611 -14.72 -52.62 -18.32
CA VAL A 611 -13.63 -53.60 -18.46
C VAL A 611 -14.24 -55.00 -18.59
N ALA A 612 -14.19 -55.52 -19.82
CA ALA A 612 -14.34 -56.90 -20.27
C ALA A 612 -15.60 -57.69 -19.83
N LYS A 613 -16.32 -58.22 -20.83
CA LYS A 613 -17.39 -59.24 -20.67
C LYS A 613 -17.02 -60.26 -19.58
N ARG A 614 -17.66 -60.15 -18.41
CA ARG A 614 -17.64 -61.22 -17.40
C ARG A 614 -18.12 -62.49 -18.10
N ARG A 615 -17.26 -63.51 -18.22
CA ARG A 615 -17.69 -64.86 -18.60
C ARG A 615 -18.69 -65.32 -17.55
N VAL A 616 -19.97 -65.28 -17.90
CA VAL A 616 -21.05 -65.79 -17.05
C VAL A 616 -20.81 -67.28 -16.90
N ARG A 617 -20.47 -67.72 -15.69
CA ARG A 617 -20.44 -69.15 -15.35
C ARG A 617 -21.90 -69.62 -15.34
N ARG A 618 -22.35 -70.27 -16.42
CA ARG A 618 -23.66 -70.94 -16.46
C ARG A 618 -23.77 -71.85 -15.23
N LYS A 619 -24.73 -71.59 -14.35
CA LYS A 619 -25.13 -72.56 -13.31
C LYS A 619 -25.62 -73.81 -14.05
N SER A 620 -25.02 -74.96 -13.76
CA SER A 620 -25.47 -76.25 -14.28
C SER A 620 -26.90 -76.53 -13.77
N PRO A 621 -27.84 -77.01 -14.61
CA PRO A 621 -29.20 -77.27 -14.16
C PRO A 621 -29.20 -78.37 -13.10
N ALA A 622 -30.02 -78.18 -12.06
CA ALA A 622 -30.17 -79.12 -10.97
C ALA A 622 -30.52 -80.53 -11.49
N ARG A 623 -29.75 -81.51 -11.03
CA ARG A 623 -29.95 -82.94 -11.32
C ARG A 623 -31.34 -83.33 -10.79
N ARG A 624 -32.28 -83.61 -11.70
CA ARG A 624 -33.60 -84.17 -11.40
C ARG A 624 -33.39 -85.48 -10.61
N LYS A 625 -33.80 -85.52 -9.35
CA LYS A 625 -33.98 -86.80 -8.62
C LYS A 625 -35.24 -87.44 -9.18
N GLU A 626 -35.09 -88.47 -9.99
CA GLU A 626 -36.16 -89.40 -10.33
C GLU A 626 -36.55 -90.16 -9.06
N THR A 627 -37.73 -89.85 -8.52
CA THR A 627 -38.43 -90.74 -7.61
C THR A 627 -39.11 -91.82 -8.43
N LEU A 628 -38.48 -93.00 -8.46
CA LEU A 628 -39.14 -94.27 -8.75
C LEU A 628 -40.15 -94.55 -7.63
N VAL A 629 -41.45 -94.53 -7.94
CA VAL A 629 -42.46 -95.24 -7.17
C VAL A 629 -43.20 -96.18 -8.11
N SER A 630 -43.16 -97.44 -7.71
CA SER A 630 -43.61 -98.64 -8.41
C SER A 630 -45.11 -98.88 -8.23
N ALA A 631 -45.74 -99.38 -9.29
CA ALA A 631 -46.87 -100.33 -9.36
C ALA A 631 -48.07 -100.18 -8.39
N LYS A 632 -49.25 -99.89 -8.97
CA LYS A 632 -50.30 -100.90 -9.16
C LYS A 632 -51.34 -100.46 -10.18
#